data_AF-A0A7S4HIB2-F1
#
_entry.id   AF-A0A7S4HIB2-F1
#
_cell.length_a   1.000
_cell.length_b   1.000
_cell.length_c   1.000
_cell.angle_alpha   90.00
_cell.angle_beta   90.00
_cell.angle_gamma   90.00
#
_symmetry.space_group_name_H-M   'P 1'
#
loop_
_entity.id
_entity.type
_entity.pdbx_description
1 polymer ?
#
loop_
_entity_poly.entity_id
_entity_poly.type
_entity_poly.pdbx_seq_one_letter_code
_entity_poly.pdbx_strand_id
1 'polypeptide(L)'
;RRMRSLSKKPPFVHMQELTNLPREYQKAVLTIDEVLSSCGLNAFAVPAIDFSIKDEGNIQLSYKALHMRDIPAGPGWRWNQSRARKFVFLSKLNAQAVYFKLIPRRTTASSSKLPPFKLWMFRVQDHSANHMCDVLWCEKGLPKPALDIEDYEFLKHHMPRNIASEIWPPHGNECK
;
A
#
# COMPACT_ATOMS: atom_id res chain seq x y z
N ARG A 1 -8.47 -35.49 -26.73
CA ARG A 1 -7.22 -34.68 -26.70
C ARG A 1 -7.38 -33.50 -27.66
N ARG A 2 -7.74 -32.30 -27.18
CA ARG A 2 -7.73 -31.06 -28.00
C ARG A 2 -7.03 -29.97 -27.22
N MET A 3 -5.74 -29.78 -27.50
CA MET A 3 -5.02 -28.56 -27.14
C MET A 3 -5.37 -27.50 -28.19
N ARG A 4 -6.09 -26.47 -27.77
CA ARG A 4 -6.13 -25.18 -28.49
C ARG A 4 -5.75 -24.09 -27.49
N SER A 5 -4.45 -23.93 -27.30
CA SER A 5 -3.88 -22.72 -26.73
C SER A 5 -3.94 -21.64 -27.80
N LEU A 6 -5.10 -20.99 -27.93
CA LEU A 6 -5.19 -19.74 -28.66
C LEU A 6 -4.61 -18.67 -27.75
N SER A 7 -3.38 -18.25 -28.04
CA SER A 7 -2.80 -16.99 -27.58
C SER A 7 -3.75 -15.87 -28.01
N LYS A 8 -4.70 -15.52 -27.13
CA LYS A 8 -5.53 -14.35 -27.31
C LYS A 8 -4.59 -13.17 -27.18
N LYS A 9 -4.31 -12.49 -28.30
CA LYS A 9 -3.69 -11.16 -28.26
C LYS A 9 -4.41 -10.35 -27.19
N PRO A 10 -3.69 -9.73 -26.23
CA PRO A 10 -4.35 -8.95 -25.21
C PRO A 10 -5.22 -7.91 -25.92
N PRO A 11 -6.48 -7.73 -25.50
CA PRO A 11 -7.34 -6.71 -26.09
C PRO A 11 -6.57 -5.39 -26.09
N PHE A 12 -6.65 -4.63 -27.18
CA PHE A 12 -6.01 -3.33 -27.28
C PHE A 12 -6.56 -2.46 -26.15
N VAL A 13 -5.78 -2.34 -25.07
CA VAL A 13 -6.25 -1.62 -23.90
C VAL A 13 -5.94 -0.15 -24.11
N HIS A 14 -6.98 0.66 -24.26
CA HIS A 14 -6.83 2.10 -24.38
C HIS A 14 -6.22 2.64 -23.08
N MET A 15 -4.96 3.04 -23.17
CA MET A 15 -4.21 3.64 -22.07
C MET A 15 -4.78 5.04 -21.85
N GLN A 16 -5.27 5.33 -20.65
CA GLN A 16 -5.84 6.64 -20.37
C GLN A 16 -4.72 7.63 -20.07
N GLU A 17 -4.76 8.80 -20.69
CA GLU A 17 -3.90 9.91 -20.29
C GLU A 17 -4.20 10.30 -18.84
N LEU A 18 -3.14 10.61 -18.08
CA LEU A 18 -3.24 10.92 -16.65
C LEU A 18 -4.19 12.09 -16.38
N THR A 19 -4.16 13.12 -17.24
CA THR A 19 -4.99 14.33 -17.18
C THR A 19 -6.49 14.03 -17.26
N ASN A 20 -6.89 12.93 -17.90
CA ASN A 20 -8.29 12.52 -18.08
C ASN A 20 -8.84 11.70 -16.90
N LEU A 21 -7.98 11.34 -15.94
CA LEU A 21 -8.41 10.61 -14.74
C LEU A 21 -8.97 11.58 -13.68
N PRO A 22 -9.91 11.15 -12.83
CA PRO A 22 -10.29 11.95 -11.66
C PRO A 22 -9.09 12.24 -10.75
N ARG A 23 -9.07 13.40 -10.08
CA ARG A 23 -7.95 13.81 -9.20
C ARG A 23 -7.50 12.75 -8.20
N GLU A 24 -8.44 12.00 -7.62
CA GLU A 24 -8.15 10.90 -6.69
C GLU A 24 -7.29 9.79 -7.35
N TYR A 25 -7.57 9.46 -8.61
CA TYR A 25 -6.86 8.45 -9.37
C TYR A 25 -5.50 8.98 -9.83
N GLN A 26 -5.44 10.25 -10.26
CA GLN A 26 -4.18 10.91 -10.59
C GLN A 26 -3.21 10.88 -9.41
N LYS A 27 -3.69 11.24 -8.21
CA LYS A 27 -2.90 11.18 -6.98
C LYS A 27 -2.32 9.78 -6.76
N ALA A 28 -3.13 8.73 -6.88
CA ALA A 28 -2.66 7.37 -6.68
C ALA A 28 -1.58 6.95 -7.68
N VAL A 29 -1.74 7.28 -8.96
CA VAL A 29 -0.73 7.00 -9.98
C VAL A 29 0.57 7.75 -9.67
N LEU A 30 0.49 9.06 -9.40
CA LEU A 30 1.66 9.88 -9.10
C LEU A 30 2.40 9.40 -7.85
N THR A 31 1.68 9.00 -6.80
CA THR A 31 2.28 8.46 -5.58
C THR A 31 3.04 7.16 -5.86
N ILE A 32 2.44 6.23 -6.59
CA ILE A 32 3.11 4.95 -6.89
C ILE A 32 4.29 5.13 -7.85
N ASP A 33 4.15 5.96 -8.90
CA ASP A 33 5.23 6.21 -9.85
C ASP A 33 6.43 6.87 -9.16
N GLU A 34 6.19 7.82 -8.25
CA GLU A 34 7.23 8.42 -7.41
C GLU A 34 7.91 7.37 -6.53
N VAL A 35 7.15 6.68 -5.68
CA VAL A 35 7.71 5.79 -4.66
C VAL A 35 8.50 4.63 -5.29
N LEU A 36 7.97 4.02 -6.35
CA LEU A 36 8.66 2.91 -7.01
C LEU A 36 9.92 3.38 -7.75
N SER A 37 9.94 4.61 -8.26
CA SER A 37 11.12 5.18 -8.91
C SER A 37 12.22 5.57 -7.92
N SER A 38 11.84 6.09 -6.74
CA SER A 38 12.82 6.50 -5.71
C SER A 38 13.43 5.32 -4.96
N CYS A 39 12.64 4.29 -4.65
CA CYS A 39 13.10 3.18 -3.80
C CYS A 39 13.44 1.91 -4.60
N GLY A 40 13.00 1.81 -5.85
CA GLY A 40 13.08 0.60 -6.65
C GLY A 40 12.06 -0.47 -6.23
N LEU A 41 11.79 -1.43 -7.13
CA LEU A 41 10.80 -2.49 -6.91
C LEU A 41 11.17 -3.44 -5.76
N ASN A 42 12.46 -3.63 -5.47
CA ASN A 42 12.90 -4.59 -4.46
C ASN A 42 12.70 -4.11 -3.02
N ALA A 43 12.59 -2.79 -2.79
CA ALA A 43 12.55 -2.21 -1.45
C ALA A 43 11.29 -2.59 -0.64
N PHE A 44 10.20 -2.94 -1.33
CA PHE A 44 8.90 -3.22 -0.71
C PHE A 44 8.48 -4.69 -0.83
N ALA A 45 9.36 -5.54 -1.36
CA ALA A 45 9.05 -6.92 -1.64
C ALA A 45 8.86 -7.69 -0.33
N VAL A 46 7.63 -8.13 -0.08
CA VAL A 46 7.29 -8.99 1.05
C VAL A 46 6.91 -10.40 0.56
N PRO A 47 7.28 -11.47 1.28
CA PRO A 47 6.90 -12.84 0.90
C PRO A 47 5.38 -13.04 0.86
N ALA A 48 4.64 -12.33 1.72
CA ALA A 48 3.19 -12.31 1.79
C ALA A 48 2.73 -10.96 2.31
N ILE A 49 1.53 -10.54 1.90
CA ILE A 49 0.92 -9.31 2.40
C ILE A 49 0.54 -9.50 3.87
N ASP A 50 1.07 -8.64 4.73
CA ASP A 50 0.84 -8.71 6.17
C ASP A 50 -0.26 -7.73 6.62
N PHE A 51 -0.60 -7.76 7.91
CA PHE A 51 -1.66 -6.90 8.47
C PHE A 51 -1.30 -5.41 8.55
N SER A 52 -0.01 -5.05 8.45
CA SER A 52 0.45 -3.64 8.42
C SER A 52 0.02 -2.92 7.15
N ILE A 53 -0.43 -3.64 6.11
CA ILE A 53 -1.02 -3.00 4.92
C ILE A 53 -2.27 -2.16 5.23
N LYS A 54 -2.84 -2.30 6.44
CA LYS A 54 -3.94 -1.45 6.90
C LYS A 54 -3.47 -0.12 7.46
N ASP A 55 -2.18 0.05 7.73
CA ASP A 55 -1.61 1.28 8.27
C ASP A 55 -1.56 2.36 7.19
N GLU A 56 -1.93 3.59 7.55
CA GLU A 56 -1.99 4.69 6.60
C GLU A 56 -0.61 4.99 6.00
N GLY A 57 -0.59 5.11 4.67
CA GLY A 57 0.62 5.31 3.88
C GLY A 57 1.45 4.04 3.64
N ASN A 58 1.09 2.89 4.22
CA ASN A 58 1.85 1.65 4.02
C ASN A 58 1.78 1.20 2.55
N ILE A 59 2.91 0.76 2.02
CA ILE A 59 3.08 0.22 0.68
C ILE A 59 3.75 -1.14 0.79
N GLN A 60 3.13 -2.15 0.16
CA GLN A 60 3.69 -3.50 0.09
C GLN A 60 3.67 -3.99 -1.35
N LEU A 61 4.72 -4.73 -1.73
CA LEU A 61 4.88 -5.29 -3.06
C LEU A 61 4.96 -6.82 -2.96
N SER A 62 4.31 -7.50 -3.91
CA SER A 62 4.37 -8.94 -4.08
C SER A 62 4.69 -9.28 -5.54
N TYR A 63 5.72 -10.10 -5.77
CA TYR A 63 6.00 -10.69 -7.08
C TYR A 63 5.05 -11.84 -7.42
N LYS A 64 4.33 -12.38 -6.42
CA LYS A 64 3.24 -13.31 -6.64
C LYS A 64 1.97 -12.52 -6.97
N ALA A 65 1.26 -12.96 -7.99
CA ALA A 65 -0.06 -12.41 -8.30
C ALA A 65 -1.00 -12.54 -7.09
N LEU A 66 -1.48 -11.40 -6.60
CA LEU A 66 -2.38 -11.30 -5.47
C LEU A 66 -3.84 -11.41 -5.93
N HIS A 67 -4.63 -12.08 -5.12
CA HIS A 67 -6.08 -12.05 -5.16
C HIS A 67 -6.62 -11.23 -3.99
N MET A 68 -7.84 -10.70 -4.11
CA MET A 68 -8.45 -9.90 -3.03
C MET A 68 -8.59 -10.67 -1.71
N ARG A 69 -8.68 -12.00 -1.75
CA ARG A 69 -8.74 -12.86 -0.56
C ARG A 69 -7.39 -12.99 0.17
N ASP A 70 -6.29 -12.69 -0.53
CA ASP A 70 -4.95 -12.75 0.02
C ASP A 70 -4.62 -11.47 0.81
N ILE A 71 -5.44 -10.42 0.67
CA ILE A 71 -5.29 -9.16 1.39
C ILE A 71 -5.99 -9.29 2.75
N PRO A 72 -5.28 -9.09 3.88
CA PRO A 72 -5.87 -9.23 5.20
C PRO A 72 -7.10 -8.33 5.41
N ALA A 73 -8.17 -8.93 5.92
CA ALA A 73 -9.40 -8.25 6.30
C ALA A 73 -9.73 -8.53 7.76
N GLY A 74 -10.51 -7.65 8.38
CA GLY A 74 -10.97 -7.83 9.75
C GLY A 74 -12.31 -8.59 9.83
N PRO A 75 -12.76 -8.93 11.05
CA PRO A 75 -14.04 -9.60 11.25
C PRO A 75 -15.22 -8.81 10.69
N GLY A 76 -16.11 -9.49 9.97
CA GLY A 76 -17.39 -8.93 9.50
C GLY A 76 -17.31 -8.02 8.27
N TRP A 77 -16.14 -7.92 7.62
CA TRP A 77 -16.00 -7.19 6.36
C TRP A 77 -14.97 -7.84 5.45
N ARG A 78 -15.01 -7.47 4.16
CA ARG A 78 -14.08 -7.91 3.12
C ARG A 78 -13.71 -6.76 2.21
N TRP A 79 -12.59 -6.89 1.51
CA TRP A 79 -12.23 -5.97 0.44
C TRP A 79 -13.16 -6.15 -0.77
N ASN A 80 -13.56 -5.03 -1.36
CA ASN A 80 -14.35 -5.00 -2.58
C ASN A 80 -13.80 -3.95 -3.54
N GLN A 81 -13.72 -4.31 -4.81
CA GLN A 81 -13.37 -3.38 -5.88
C GLN A 81 -14.51 -2.37 -6.09
N SER A 82 -14.20 -1.08 -5.91
CA SER A 82 -15.21 -0.01 -5.96
C SER A 82 -15.54 0.48 -7.37
N ARG A 83 -14.63 0.30 -8.34
CA ARG A 83 -14.79 0.76 -9.75
C ARG A 83 -14.05 -0.14 -10.73
N ALA A 84 -14.31 0.04 -12.03
CA ALA A 84 -13.58 -0.63 -13.09
C ALA A 84 -12.07 -0.39 -13.01
N ARG A 85 -11.30 -1.34 -13.53
CA ARG A 85 -9.84 -1.23 -13.63
C ARG A 85 -9.46 -0.13 -14.60
N LYS A 86 -8.38 0.57 -14.28
CA LYS A 86 -7.79 1.64 -15.09
C LYS A 86 -6.41 1.22 -15.54
N PHE A 87 -6.02 1.67 -16.71
CA PHE A 87 -4.72 1.37 -17.32
C PHE A 87 -3.97 2.67 -17.51
N VAL A 88 -2.71 2.68 -17.07
CA VAL A 88 -1.87 3.86 -17.08
C VAL A 88 -0.43 3.47 -17.37
N PHE A 89 0.34 4.43 -17.84
CA PHE A 89 1.78 4.35 -17.95
C PHE A 89 2.41 5.07 -16.75
N LEU A 90 3.26 4.37 -16.01
CA LEU A 90 4.12 4.90 -14.96
C LEU A 90 5.38 5.42 -15.65
N SER A 91 5.43 6.72 -15.91
CA SER A 91 6.42 7.31 -16.81
C SER A 91 7.82 7.31 -16.22
N LYS A 92 7.93 7.48 -14.90
CA LYS A 92 9.24 7.47 -14.22
C LYS A 92 9.82 6.07 -14.14
N LEU A 93 8.97 5.06 -13.96
CA LEU A 93 9.38 3.65 -13.96
C LEU A 93 9.47 3.03 -15.37
N ASN A 94 9.00 3.74 -16.41
CA ASN A 94 8.86 3.20 -17.77
C ASN A 94 8.06 1.87 -17.79
N ALA A 95 6.96 1.82 -17.03
CA ALA A 95 6.19 0.61 -16.81
C ALA A 95 4.69 0.81 -17.10
N GLN A 96 4.02 -0.26 -17.50
CA GLN A 96 2.55 -0.25 -17.62
C GLN A 96 1.93 -0.75 -16.32
N ALA A 97 0.83 -0.12 -15.91
CA ALA A 97 0.10 -0.56 -14.73
C ALA A 97 -1.40 -0.64 -14.99
N VAL A 98 -2.02 -1.71 -14.49
CA VAL A 98 -3.47 -1.77 -14.30
C VAL A 98 -3.78 -1.62 -12.81
N TYR A 99 -4.69 -0.73 -12.47
CA TYR A 99 -4.97 -0.43 -11.07
C TYR A 99 -6.45 -0.18 -10.79
N PHE A 100 -6.81 -0.37 -9.53
CA PHE A 100 -8.17 -0.15 -9.04
C PHE A 100 -8.20 0.09 -7.54
N LYS A 101 -9.28 0.72 -7.09
CA LYS A 101 -9.53 1.03 -5.68
C LYS A 101 -10.32 -0.07 -4.98
N LEU A 102 -9.81 -0.50 -3.83
CA LEU A 102 -10.43 -1.41 -2.90
C LEU A 102 -11.00 -0.64 -1.69
N ILE A 103 -12.22 -0.99 -1.30
CA ILE A 103 -12.91 -0.45 -0.12
C ILE A 103 -13.47 -1.57 0.74
N PRO A 104 -13.60 -1.38 2.06
CA PRO A 104 -14.31 -2.31 2.92
C PRO A 104 -15.79 -2.44 2.54
N ARG A 105 -16.30 -3.67 2.55
CA ARG A 105 -17.73 -3.99 2.42
C ARG A 105 -18.13 -4.98 3.50
N ARG A 106 -19.34 -4.82 4.06
CA ARG A 106 -19.86 -5.74 5.06
C ARG A 106 -20.03 -7.13 4.46
N THR A 107 -19.72 -8.14 5.25
CA THR A 107 -20.22 -9.48 5.00
C THR A 107 -21.69 -9.55 5.44
N THR A 108 -22.49 -10.42 4.81
CA THR A 108 -23.93 -10.53 5.08
C THR A 108 -24.28 -10.79 6.55
N ALA A 109 -23.39 -11.45 7.29
CA ALA A 109 -23.59 -11.82 8.69
C ALA A 109 -23.21 -10.73 9.71
N SER A 110 -22.74 -9.54 9.29
CA SER A 110 -22.18 -8.55 10.23
C SER A 110 -22.97 -7.24 10.28
N SER A 111 -23.24 -6.77 11.50
CA SER A 111 -23.72 -5.42 11.80
C SER A 111 -22.59 -4.42 12.09
N SER A 112 -21.33 -4.86 12.06
CA SER A 112 -20.18 -4.04 12.48
C SER A 112 -20.03 -2.75 11.65
N LYS A 113 -19.51 -1.71 12.30
CA LYS A 113 -19.11 -0.48 11.62
C LYS A 113 -17.95 -0.80 10.67
N LEU A 114 -18.05 -0.35 9.41
CA LEU A 114 -16.97 -0.54 8.45
C LEU A 114 -15.79 0.37 8.79
N PRO A 115 -14.54 -0.12 8.70
CA PRO A 115 -13.39 0.76 8.80
C PRO A 115 -13.37 1.73 7.61
N PRO A 116 -12.89 2.96 7.78
CA PRO A 116 -12.86 3.97 6.72
C PRO A 116 -11.66 3.78 5.78
N PHE A 117 -11.27 2.54 5.49
CA PHE A 117 -10.06 2.26 4.73
C PHE A 117 -10.22 2.54 3.23
N LYS A 118 -9.13 2.97 2.61
CA LYS A 118 -8.98 3.09 1.15
C LYS A 118 -7.65 2.51 0.73
N LEU A 119 -7.71 1.42 -0.02
CA LEU A 119 -6.55 0.71 -0.53
C LEU A 119 -6.53 0.78 -2.05
N TRP A 120 -5.35 0.95 -2.63
CA TRP A 120 -5.13 0.87 -4.07
C TRP A 120 -4.32 -0.38 -4.39
N MET A 121 -4.73 -1.09 -5.43
CA MET A 121 -3.98 -2.22 -5.97
C MET A 121 -3.54 -1.89 -7.39
N PHE A 122 -2.25 -1.98 -7.63
CA PHE A 122 -1.60 -1.82 -8.93
C PHE A 122 -0.99 -3.15 -9.32
N ARG A 123 -1.20 -3.59 -10.55
CA ARG A 123 -0.42 -4.64 -11.18
C ARG A 123 0.48 -3.99 -12.20
N VAL A 124 1.76 -3.95 -11.88
CA VAL A 124 2.81 -3.28 -12.64
C VAL A 124 3.53 -4.30 -13.50
N GLN A 125 3.74 -3.97 -14.76
CA GLN A 125 4.55 -4.71 -15.71
C GLN A 125 5.72 -3.82 -16.11
N ASP A 126 6.90 -4.16 -15.62
CA ASP A 126 8.15 -3.52 -15.99
C ASP A 126 8.67 -4.14 -17.29
N HIS A 127 8.72 -3.33 -18.35
CA HIS A 127 9.17 -3.77 -19.66
C HIS A 127 10.67 -4.01 -19.73
N SER A 128 11.46 -3.33 -18.89
CA SER A 128 12.92 -3.45 -18.89
C SER A 128 13.37 -4.77 -18.28
N ALA A 129 12.75 -5.18 -17.18
CA ALA A 129 13.08 -6.40 -16.45
C ALA A 129 12.23 -7.60 -16.87
N ASN A 130 11.19 -7.41 -17.69
CA ASN A 130 10.18 -8.43 -17.99
C ASN A 130 9.57 -9.05 -16.71
N HIS A 131 9.40 -8.23 -15.68
CA HIS A 131 8.88 -8.63 -14.38
C HIS A 131 7.48 -8.05 -14.17
N MET A 132 6.65 -8.82 -13.47
CA MET A 132 5.33 -8.37 -13.01
C MET A 132 5.29 -8.40 -11.50
N CYS A 133 4.69 -7.38 -10.90
CA CYS A 133 4.42 -7.34 -9.48
C CYS A 133 3.06 -6.70 -9.19
N ASP A 134 2.48 -7.07 -8.05
CA ASP A 134 1.32 -6.39 -7.49
C ASP A 134 1.79 -5.49 -6.34
N VAL A 135 1.36 -4.24 -6.36
CA VAL A 135 1.66 -3.22 -5.36
C VAL A 135 0.35 -2.80 -4.69
N LEU A 136 0.34 -2.86 -3.37
CA LEU A 136 -0.74 -2.37 -2.53
C LEU A 136 -0.30 -1.07 -1.85
N TRP A 137 -1.15 -0.06 -1.86
CA TRP A 137 -0.94 1.18 -1.13
C TRP A 137 -2.18 1.58 -0.34
N CYS A 138 -2.01 1.73 0.97
CA CYS A 138 -3.07 2.16 1.86
C CYS A 138 -3.09 3.69 1.94
N GLU A 139 -3.95 4.32 1.13
CA GLU A 139 -4.05 5.78 1.14
C GLU A 139 -4.74 6.29 2.43
N LYS A 140 -5.71 5.54 2.94
CA LYS A 140 -6.41 5.85 4.19
C LYS A 140 -6.53 4.60 5.02
N GLY A 141 -5.99 4.62 6.23
CA GLY A 141 -5.75 3.41 7.01
C GLY A 141 -6.00 3.60 8.51
N LEU A 142 -5.41 2.70 9.29
CA LEU A 142 -5.15 2.94 10.70
C LEU A 142 -4.10 4.06 10.77
N PRO A 143 -4.34 5.13 11.55
CA PRO A 143 -3.30 6.12 11.76
C PRO A 143 -2.09 5.41 12.35
N LYS A 144 -0.89 5.77 11.89
CA LYS A 144 0.32 5.33 12.59
C LYS A 144 0.19 5.80 14.05
N PRO A 145 0.50 4.94 15.03
CA PRO A 145 0.61 5.43 16.40
C PRO A 145 1.56 6.62 16.38
N ALA A 146 1.12 7.73 16.97
CA ALA A 146 2.03 8.84 17.21
C ALA A 146 3.11 8.28 18.14
N LEU A 147 4.35 8.21 17.63
CA LEU A 147 5.48 7.80 18.44
C LEU A 147 5.74 8.93 19.42
N ASP A 148 5.66 8.64 20.70
CA ASP A 148 6.01 9.60 21.74
C ASP A 148 7.52 9.54 22.00
N ILE A 149 8.12 10.63 22.50
CA ILE A 149 9.56 10.61 22.79
C ILE A 149 9.89 9.58 23.90
N GLU A 150 8.91 9.28 24.73
CA GLU A 150 8.88 8.31 25.82
C GLU A 150 8.97 6.87 25.31
N ASP A 151 8.43 6.56 24.12
CA ASP A 151 8.56 5.25 23.49
C ASP A 151 10.03 4.91 23.16
N TYR A 152 10.89 5.93 23.13
CA TYR A 152 12.33 5.82 22.85
C TYR A 152 13.20 5.90 24.11
N GLU A 153 12.64 5.83 25.31
CA GLU A 153 13.42 5.95 26.56
C GLU A 153 14.54 4.89 26.66
N PHE A 154 14.38 3.72 26.03
CA PHE A 154 15.44 2.70 25.98
C PHE A 154 16.76 3.20 25.36
N LEU A 155 16.72 4.25 24.52
CA LEU A 155 17.91 4.88 23.93
C LEU A 155 18.73 5.68 24.96
N LYS A 156 18.13 6.06 26.09
CA LYS A 156 18.79 6.84 27.16
C LYS A 156 20.11 6.22 27.62
N HIS A 157 20.17 4.89 27.69
CA HIS A 157 21.38 4.15 28.11
C HIS A 157 22.52 4.16 27.08
N HIS A 158 22.21 4.48 25.82
CA HIS A 158 23.16 4.53 24.72
C HIS A 158 23.59 5.95 24.37
N MET A 159 23.01 6.97 25.01
CA MET A 159 23.33 8.38 24.79
C MET A 159 24.24 8.94 25.89
N PRO A 160 25.08 9.95 25.59
CA PRO A 160 25.78 10.72 26.61
C PRO A 160 24.80 11.28 27.64
N ARG A 161 25.17 11.20 28.92
CA ARG A 161 24.27 11.54 30.04
C ARG A 161 23.66 12.95 29.92
N ASN A 162 24.42 13.92 29.42
CA ASN A 162 23.94 15.29 29.23
C ASN A 162 22.78 15.37 28.22
N ILE A 163 22.90 14.70 27.07
CA ILE A 163 21.84 14.67 26.04
C ILE A 163 20.64 13.86 26.53
N ALA A 164 20.89 12.70 27.15
CA ALA A 164 19.86 11.83 27.69
C ALA A 164 18.99 12.54 28.75
N SER A 165 19.59 13.39 29.58
CA SER A 165 18.89 14.14 30.63
C SER A 165 18.16 15.36 30.10
N GLU A 166 18.56 15.89 28.95
CA GLU A 166 17.86 16.97 28.24
C GLU A 166 16.59 16.45 27.56
N ILE A 167 16.67 15.30 26.89
CA ILE A 167 15.54 14.70 26.17
C ILE A 167 14.55 14.02 27.15
N TRP A 168 15.04 13.28 28.15
CA TRP A 168 14.23 12.61 29.17
C TRP A 168 14.60 13.11 30.57
N PRO A 169 14.16 14.32 30.94
CA PRO A 169 14.44 14.88 32.26
C PRO A 169 13.92 13.94 33.34
N PRO A 170 14.65 13.76 34.45
CA PRO A 170 14.15 12.98 35.57
C PRO A 170 12.82 13.60 36.00
N HIS A 171 11.74 12.82 35.97
CA HIS A 171 10.45 13.26 36.47
C HIS A 171 10.68 13.85 37.85
N GLY A 172 10.55 15.17 37.95
CA GLY A 172 10.77 15.87 39.21
C GLY A 172 9.86 15.21 40.23
N ASN A 173 10.45 14.68 41.30
CA ASN A 173 9.68 14.24 42.46
C ASN A 173 8.68 15.36 42.77
N GLU A 174 7.38 15.08 42.59
CA GLU A 174 6.34 15.98 43.05
C GLU A 174 6.64 16.23 44.53
N CYS A 175 7.10 17.45 44.84
CA CYS A 175 7.32 17.88 46.20
C CYS A 175 5.97 17.80 46.92
N LYS A 176 5.81 16.78 47.76
CA LYS A 176 4.76 16.74 48.78
C LYS A 176 4.97 17.84 49.81
#